data_AF-A0ABD6BWI4-F1
#
_entry.id   AF-A0ABD6BWI4-F1
#
_cell.length_a   1.000
_cell.length_b   1.000
_cell.length_c   1.000
_cell.angle_alpha   90.00
_cell.angle_beta   90.00
_cell.angle_gamma   90.00
#
_symmetry.space_group_name_H-M   'P 1'
#
loop_
_entity.id
_entity.type
_entity.pdbx_description
1 polymer ?
#
loop_
_entity_poly.entity_id
_entity_poly.type
_entity_poly.pdbx_seq_one_letter_code
_entity_poly.pdbx_strand_id
1 'polypeptide(L)'
;MIDQELRRNLCRVGIIVVAFFGAVFVFVYLDSYFLSSLFSLIAVAGVFLLLNLQKAYSVIMIVVGVLALAFAVLGYLNLGLVNMPVLYVLLAVLGIVRGGQAYRATE
;
A
#
# COMPACT_ATOMS: atom_id res chain seq x y z
N MET A 1 -0.66 23.75 -20.96
CA MET A 1 0.00 22.44 -20.77
C MET A 1 0.24 22.28 -19.28
N ILE A 2 -0.49 21.37 -18.60
CA ILE A 2 -0.17 21.08 -17.20
C ILE A 2 1.16 20.35 -17.22
N ASP A 3 2.16 20.90 -16.53
CA ASP A 3 3.48 20.28 -16.39
C ASP A 3 3.32 18.82 -15.97
N GLN A 4 3.86 17.91 -16.77
CA GLN A 4 3.79 16.47 -16.54
C GLN A 4 4.36 16.10 -15.16
N GLU A 5 5.28 16.94 -14.67
CA GLU A 5 5.87 16.89 -13.34
C GLU A 5 4.88 17.27 -12.22
N LEU A 6 4.09 18.34 -12.42
CA LEU A 6 3.04 18.73 -11.48
C LEU A 6 1.97 17.65 -11.35
N ARG A 7 1.56 17.05 -12.47
CA ARG A 7 0.59 15.93 -12.48
C ARG A 7 1.14 14.69 -11.78
N ARG A 8 2.44 14.41 -11.90
CA ARG A 8 3.10 13.29 -11.23
C ARG A 8 3.19 13.54 -9.72
N ASN A 9 3.54 14.74 -9.29
CA ASN A 9 3.59 15.11 -7.87
C ASN A 9 2.21 15.07 -7.21
N LEU A 10 1.16 15.57 -7.87
CA LEU A 10 -0.22 15.44 -7.40
C LEU A 10 -0.66 13.99 -7.23
N CYS A 11 -0.29 13.11 -8.17
CA CYS A 11 -0.58 11.68 -8.08
C CYS A 11 0.12 11.03 -6.87
N ARG A 12 1.38 11.38 -6.62
CA ARG A 12 2.15 10.90 -5.46
C ARG A 12 1.52 11.35 -4.14
N VAL A 13 1.14 12.62 -4.04
CA VAL A 13 0.43 13.15 -2.86
C VAL A 13 -0.92 12.44 -2.68
N GLY A 14 -1.65 12.21 -3.77
CA GLY A 14 -2.92 11.49 -3.74
C GLY A 14 -2.79 10.08 -3.13
N ILE A 15 -1.73 9.35 -3.45
CA ILE A 15 -1.46 8.02 -2.85
C ILE A 15 -1.29 8.13 -1.33
N ILE A 16 -0.53 9.11 -0.85
CA ILE A 16 -0.29 9.31 0.59
C ILE A 16 -1.60 9.64 1.30
N VAL A 17 -2.36 10.59 0.75
CA VAL A 17 -3.63 11.03 1.34
C VAL A 17 -4.61 9.86 1.41
N VAL A 18 -4.80 9.13 0.30
CA VAL A 18 -5.72 7.98 0.25
C VAL A 18 -5.26 6.88 1.23
N ALA A 19 -3.97 6.58 1.30
CA ALA A 19 -3.45 5.57 2.22
C ALA A 19 -3.62 5.99 3.68
N PHE A 20 -3.39 7.26 4.02
CA PHE A 20 -3.57 7.78 5.37
C PHE A 20 -5.05 7.77 5.80
N PHE A 21 -5.95 8.27 4.96
CA PHE A 21 -7.38 8.20 5.23
C PHE A 21 -7.88 6.75 5.29
N GLY A 22 -7.33 5.86 4.44
CA GLY A 22 -7.59 4.42 4.51
C GLY A 22 -7.18 3.82 5.86
N ALA A 23 -6.02 4.18 6.40
CA ALA A 23 -5.54 3.71 7.70
C ALA A 23 -6.48 4.15 8.84
N VAL A 24 -6.91 5.42 8.83
CA VAL A 24 -7.85 5.97 9.82
C VAL A 24 -9.22 5.31 9.70
N PHE A 25 -9.74 5.16 8.47
CA PHE A 25 -11.04 4.53 8.23
C PHE A 25 -11.04 3.08 8.72
N VAL A 26 -10.02 2.31 8.37
CA VAL A 26 -9.89 0.90 8.78
C VAL A 26 -9.71 0.77 10.30
N PHE A 27 -8.99 1.69 10.93
CA PHE A 27 -8.86 1.70 12.39
C PHE A 27 -10.19 1.96 13.08
N VAL A 28 -10.93 2.98 12.63
CA VAL A 28 -12.16 3.44 13.30
C VAL A 28 -13.36 2.55 13.00
N TYR A 29 -13.53 2.08 11.76
CA TYR A 29 -14.75 1.40 11.32
C TYR A 29 -14.64 -0.12 11.27
N LEU A 30 -13.43 -0.65 11.12
CA LEU A 30 -13.18 -2.08 10.92
C LEU A 30 -12.43 -2.73 12.09
N ASP A 31 -12.03 -1.94 13.10
CA ASP A 31 -11.30 -2.36 14.31
C ASP A 31 -10.14 -3.32 13.98
N SER A 32 -9.45 -3.05 12.87
CA SER A 32 -8.41 -3.93 12.35
C SER A 32 -7.04 -3.26 12.41
N TYR A 33 -6.34 -3.52 13.51
CA TYR A 33 -4.99 -3.00 13.76
C TYR A 33 -3.98 -3.39 12.67
N PHE A 34 -4.04 -4.62 12.17
CA PHE A 34 -3.13 -5.11 11.14
C PHE A 34 -3.37 -4.41 9.79
N LEU A 35 -4.63 -4.32 9.37
CA LEU A 35 -4.98 -3.70 8.09
C LEU A 35 -4.70 -2.18 8.13
N SER A 36 -4.99 -1.50 9.25
CA SER A 36 -4.64 -0.10 9.45
C SER A 36 -3.12 0.13 9.40
N SER A 37 -2.33 -0.77 10.01
CA SER A 37 -0.86 -0.71 9.96
C SER A 37 -0.32 -0.86 8.53
N LEU A 38 -0.89 -1.75 7.72
CA LEU A 38 -0.51 -1.89 6.31
C LEU A 38 -0.80 -0.62 5.51
N PHE A 39 -1.96 0.01 5.72
CA PHE A 39 -2.28 1.28 5.07
C PHE A 39 -1.34 2.42 5.51
N SER A 40 -0.96 2.46 6.79
CA SER A 40 0.03 3.43 7.29
C SER A 40 1.41 3.23 6.64
N LEU A 41 1.86 1.97 6.50
CA LEU A 41 3.10 1.66 5.77
C LEU A 41 3.05 2.10 4.31
N ILE A 42 1.89 2.00 3.64
CA ILE A 42 1.72 2.51 2.27
C ILE A 42 1.79 4.04 2.23
N ALA A 43 1.22 4.73 3.22
CA ALA A 43 1.33 6.18 3.31
C ALA A 43 2.80 6.60 3.45
N VAL A 44 3.56 5.91 4.31
CA VAL A 44 5.01 6.10 4.47
C VAL A 44 5.75 5.80 3.16
N ALA A 45 5.42 4.71 2.46
CA ALA A 45 5.98 4.40 1.15
C ALA A 45 5.73 5.54 0.16
N GLY A 46 4.52 6.10 0.13
CA GLY A 46 4.19 7.26 -0.71
C GLY A 46 5.06 8.48 -0.43
N VAL A 47 5.48 8.72 0.81
CA VAL A 47 6.44 9.78 1.16
C VAL A 47 7.81 9.50 0.53
N PHE A 48 8.30 8.27 0.59
CA PHE A 48 9.56 7.90 -0.09
C PHE A 48 9.48 8.06 -1.61
N LEU A 49 8.31 7.81 -2.20
CA LEU A 49 8.04 8.04 -3.62
C LEU A 49 8.10 9.55 -3.97
N LEU A 50 7.62 10.44 -3.09
CA LEU A 50 7.76 11.89 -3.24
C LEU A 50 9.22 12.34 -3.20
N LEU A 51 10.02 11.77 -2.30
CA LEU A 51 11.45 12.05 -2.16
C LEU A 51 12.31 11.45 -3.31
N ASN A 52 11.69 10.90 -4.36
CA ASN A 52 12.35 10.20 -5.46
C ASN A 52 13.22 8.99 -5.02
N LEU A 53 13.01 8.47 -3.80
CA LEU A 53 13.70 7.29 -3.27
C LEU A 53 13.01 6.00 -3.74
N GLN A 54 13.09 5.72 -5.04
CA GLN A 54 12.39 4.61 -5.69
C GLN A 54 12.77 3.24 -5.10
N LYS A 55 14.04 3.06 -4.71
CA LYS A 55 14.53 1.83 -4.07
C LYS A 55 13.86 1.58 -2.72
N ALA A 56 13.75 2.61 -1.88
CA ALA A 56 13.10 2.50 -0.57
C ALA A 56 11.60 2.25 -0.73
N TYR A 57 10.93 2.98 -1.64
CA TYR A 57 9.53 2.75 -1.99
C TYR A 57 9.30 1.31 -2.45
N SER A 58 10.14 0.81 -3.36
CA SER A 58 10.06 -0.56 -3.86
C SER A 58 10.10 -1.60 -2.74
N VAL A 59 11.10 -1.49 -1.85
CA VAL A 59 11.28 -2.43 -0.74
C VAL A 59 10.08 -2.41 0.19
N ILE A 60 9.60 -1.23 0.59
CA ILE A 60 8.47 -1.10 1.51
C ILE A 60 7.19 -1.66 0.88
N MET A 61 6.92 -1.38 -0.40
CA MET A 61 5.74 -1.90 -1.09
C MET A 61 5.76 -3.43 -1.22
N ILE A 62 6.92 -4.03 -1.48
CA ILE A 62 7.06 -5.49 -1.52
C ILE A 62 6.80 -6.08 -0.12
N VAL A 63 7.38 -5.51 0.92
CA VAL A 63 7.18 -5.97 2.31
C VAL A 63 5.70 -5.89 2.70
N VAL A 64 5.04 -4.76 2.41
CA VAL A 64 3.59 -4.61 2.61
C VAL A 64 2.82 -5.68 1.84
N GLY A 65 3.21 -5.95 0.59
CA GLY A 65 2.55 -6.96 -0.24
C GLY A 65 2.66 -8.38 0.33
N VAL A 66 3.85 -8.76 0.78
CA VAL A 66 4.10 -10.07 1.40
C VAL A 66 3.35 -10.22 2.72
N LEU A 67 3.37 -9.19 3.58
CA LEU A 67 2.63 -9.19 4.84
C LEU A 67 1.12 -9.28 4.59
N ALA A 68 0.59 -8.49 3.65
CA ALA A 68 -0.82 -8.54 3.29
C ALA A 68 -1.22 -9.93 2.78
N LEU A 69 -0.38 -10.58 1.97
CA LEU A 69 -0.64 -11.94 1.49
C LEU A 69 -0.67 -12.95 2.65
N ALA A 70 0.28 -12.86 3.59
CA ALA A 70 0.31 -13.72 4.77
C ALA A 70 -0.97 -13.56 5.61
N PHE A 71 -1.40 -12.31 5.84
CA PHE A 71 -2.65 -12.04 6.56
C PHE A 71 -3.91 -12.47 5.79
N ALA A 72 -3.90 -12.40 4.46
CA ALA A 72 -4.98 -12.94 3.64
C ALA A 72 -5.14 -14.46 3.83
N VAL A 73 -4.02 -15.20 3.81
CA VAL A 73 -4.01 -16.66 4.00
C VAL A 73 -4.48 -17.01 5.41
N LEU A 74 -3.95 -16.33 6.44
CA LEU A 74 -4.37 -16.55 7.82
C LEU A 74 -5.85 -16.20 8.05
N GLY A 75 -6.32 -15.08 7.47
CA GLY A 75 -7.72 -14.66 7.55
C GLY A 75 -8.67 -15.65 6.86
N TYR A 76 -8.28 -16.16 5.70
CA TYR A 76 -9.04 -17.18 4.99
C TYR A 76 -9.14 -18.48 5.79
N LEU A 77 -8.05 -18.93 6.42
CA LEU A 77 -8.02 -20.16 7.21
C LEU A 77 -8.85 -20.07 8.49
N ASN A 78 -8.89 -18.90 9.16
CA ASN A 78 -9.61 -18.73 10.42
C ASN A 78 -11.10 -18.37 10.25
N LEU A 79 -11.45 -17.57 9.24
CA LEU A 79 -12.77 -16.96 9.11
C LEU A 79 -13.47 -17.29 7.78
N GLY A 80 -12.79 -17.97 6.84
CA GLY A 80 -13.28 -18.18 5.48
C GLY A 80 -13.13 -16.94 4.59
N LEU A 81 -13.73 -16.97 3.39
CA LEU A 81 -13.67 -15.87 2.42
C LEU A 81 -14.65 -14.74 2.81
N VAL A 82 -14.25 -13.93 3.79
CA VAL A 82 -15.00 -12.73 4.25
C VAL A 82 -14.40 -11.46 3.61
N ASN A 83 -15.08 -10.31 3.71
CA ASN A 83 -14.60 -9.02 3.19
C ASN A 83 -13.15 -8.66 3.59
N MET A 84 -12.70 -9.09 4.78
CA MET A 84 -11.35 -8.83 5.30
C MET A 84 -10.23 -9.48 4.47
N PRO A 85 -10.20 -10.82 4.28
CA PRO A 85 -9.18 -11.47 3.43
C PRO A 85 -9.14 -10.94 1.99
N VAL A 86 -10.27 -10.54 1.42
CA VAL A 86 -10.31 -9.93 0.08
C VAL A 86 -9.52 -8.60 0.04
N LEU A 87 -9.68 -7.75 1.06
CA LEU A 87 -8.92 -6.50 1.16
C LEU A 87 -7.41 -6.76 1.28
N TYR A 88 -7.01 -7.77 2.06
CA TYR A 88 -5.61 -8.17 2.17
C TYR A 88 -5.04 -8.67 0.84
N VAL A 89 -5.79 -9.45 0.05
CA VAL A 89 -5.34 -9.89 -1.28
C VAL A 89 -5.15 -8.69 -2.23
N LEU A 90 -6.08 -7.73 -2.24
CA LEU A 90 -5.96 -6.54 -3.07
C LEU A 90 -4.72 -5.71 -2.70
N LEU A 91 -4.47 -5.55 -1.40
CA LEU A 91 -3.26 -4.92 -0.87
C LEU A 91 -1.99 -5.68 -1.27
N ALA A 92 -2.02 -7.01 -1.24
CA ALA A 92 -0.91 -7.85 -1.64
C ALA A 92 -0.54 -7.63 -3.12
N VAL A 93 -1.53 -7.67 -4.00
CA VAL A 93 -1.35 -7.42 -5.44
C VAL A 93 -0.80 -6.02 -5.67
N LEU A 94 -1.38 -5.01 -5.01
CA LEU A 94 -0.93 -3.62 -5.14
C LEU A 94 0.52 -3.46 -4.68
N GLY A 95 0.88 -4.01 -3.51
CA GLY A 95 2.22 -3.99 -2.95
C GLY A 95 3.26 -4.62 -3.87
N ILE A 96 2.99 -5.84 -4.35
CA ILE A 96 3.90 -6.60 -5.21
C ILE A 96 4.05 -5.93 -6.58
N VAL A 97 2.95 -5.53 -7.23
CA VAL A 97 2.99 -4.93 -8.57
C VAL A 97 3.68 -3.57 -8.53
N ARG A 98 3.31 -2.69 -7.59
CA ARG A 98 3.91 -1.35 -7.49
C ARG A 98 5.36 -1.41 -7.00
N GLY A 99 5.66 -2.32 -6.09
CA GLY A 99 7.02 -2.59 -5.65
C GLY A 99 7.89 -3.08 -6.80
N GLY A 100 7.45 -4.10 -7.54
CA GLY A 100 8.17 -4.62 -8.70
C GLY A 100 8.36 -3.60 -9.83
N GLN A 101 7.35 -2.76 -10.11
CA GLN A 101 7.48 -1.66 -11.07
C GLN A 101 8.55 -0.64 -10.64
N ALA A 102 8.58 -0.29 -9.36
CA ALA A 102 9.57 0.64 -8.83
C ALA A 102 10.98 0.04 -8.80
N TYR A 103 11.11 -1.26 -8.51
CA TYR A 103 12.38 -1.98 -8.57
C TYR A 103 12.98 -1.89 -9.98
N ARG A 104 12.18 -2.23 -11.01
CA ARG A 104 12.60 -2.18 -12.42
C ARG A 104 12.91 -0.78 -12.92
N ALA A 105 12.34 0.26 -12.31
CA ALA A 105 12.64 1.66 -12.65
C ALA A 105 13.92 2.19 -11.97
N THR A 106 14.51 1.39 -11.09
CA THR A 106 15.77 1.71 -10.38
C THR A 106 17.00 1.07 -11.07
N GLU A 107 16.80 0.04 -11.91
CA GLU A 107 17.79 -0.48 -12.87
C GLU A 107 17.86 0.39 -14.13
#